data_AF-A0A7V4PK07-F1
#
_entry.id   AF-A0A7V4PK07-F1
#
_cell.length_a   1.000
_cell.length_b   1.000
_cell.length_c   1.000
_cell.angle_alpha   90.00
_cell.angle_beta   90.00
_cell.angle_gamma   90.00
#
_symmetry.space_group_name_H-M   'P 1'
#
loop_
_entity.id
_entity.type
_entity.pdbx_description
1 polymer ?
#
loop_
_entity_poly.entity_id
_entity_poly.type
_entity_poly.pdbx_seq_one_letter_code
_entity_poly.pdbx_strand_id
1 'polypeptide(L)'
;MEKIKSARELLEIAGATSSQVLPDEIAETLPMASKSAHNLYVIILYYREIPRKELIYPPHYMMILDAVLGKVVRFEPCTPDSIGVKKPVGIPEEGYGLDPNMSAREFWEKTDRFLDLSKTIWQIYISDNMKMDSQTKNIIKEYYSIFEKIAKKPLLPYYHAIASDFLDWLSRNSK
;
A
#
# COMPACT_ATOMS: atom_id res chain seq x y z
N MET A 1 5.07 23.88 4.99
CA MET A 1 4.54 22.57 4.53
C MET A 1 4.49 21.66 5.74
N GLU A 2 3.32 21.16 6.10
CA GLU A 2 3.18 20.30 7.29
C GLU A 2 3.97 18.98 7.11
N LYS A 3 4.54 18.47 8.20
CA LYS A 3 5.45 17.33 8.16
C LYS A 3 4.66 16.03 8.10
N ILE A 4 4.59 15.41 6.93
CA ILE A 4 4.05 14.04 6.73
C ILE A 4 4.75 13.04 7.67
N LYS A 5 3.98 12.15 8.28
CA LYS A 5 4.46 11.03 9.12
C LYS A 5 5.20 9.99 8.26
N SER A 6 6.14 9.26 8.86
CA SER A 6 6.77 8.13 8.18
C SER A 6 5.77 6.99 7.95
N ALA A 7 6.03 6.12 6.98
CA ALA A 7 5.18 4.95 6.75
C ALA A 7 5.15 4.04 8.00
N ARG A 8 6.27 3.90 8.71
CA ARG A 8 6.33 3.11 9.95
C ARG A 8 5.46 3.70 11.06
N GLU A 9 5.53 5.01 11.30
CA GLU A 9 4.64 5.67 12.26
C GLU A 9 3.15 5.46 11.90
N LEU A 10 2.80 5.53 10.62
CA LEU A 10 1.42 5.29 10.17
C LEU A 10 1.00 3.83 10.32
N LEU A 11 1.90 2.87 10.05
CA LEU A 11 1.65 1.44 10.28
C LEU A 11 1.53 1.11 11.77
N GLU A 12 2.28 1.76 12.65
CA GLU A 12 2.11 1.62 14.10
C GLU A 12 0.72 2.09 14.56
N ILE A 13 0.25 3.24 14.06
CA ILE A 13 -1.12 3.74 14.31
C ILE A 13 -2.16 2.76 13.76
N ALA A 14 -1.92 2.25 12.55
CA ALA A 14 -2.81 1.30 11.89
C ALA A 14 -2.91 -0.01 12.69
N GLY A 15 -1.79 -0.58 13.12
CA GLY A 15 -1.72 -1.79 13.95
C GLY A 15 -2.38 -1.60 15.32
N ALA A 16 -2.15 -0.47 15.99
CA ALA A 16 -2.80 -0.15 17.26
C ALA A 16 -4.32 -0.02 17.14
N THR A 17 -4.82 0.44 15.98
CA THR A 17 -6.25 0.56 15.71
C THR A 17 -6.84 -0.79 15.30
N SER A 18 -6.19 -1.51 14.39
CA SER A 18 -6.69 -2.77 13.83
C SER A 18 -6.77 -3.86 14.89
N SER A 19 -5.79 -3.96 15.79
CA SER A 19 -5.78 -4.91 16.91
C SER A 19 -6.97 -4.80 17.88
N GLN A 20 -7.70 -3.68 17.88
CA GLN A 20 -8.89 -3.50 18.71
C GLN A 20 -10.17 -4.03 18.05
N VAL A 21 -10.15 -4.30 16.75
CA VAL A 21 -11.34 -4.56 15.93
C VAL A 21 -11.22 -5.85 15.14
N LEU A 22 -10.02 -6.17 14.65
CA LEU A 22 -9.77 -7.28 13.74
C LEU A 22 -9.35 -8.53 14.52
N PRO A 23 -9.82 -9.73 14.11
CA PRO A 23 -9.34 -10.98 14.67
C PRO A 23 -7.87 -11.23 14.33
N ASP A 24 -7.22 -12.06 15.16
CA ASP A 24 -5.94 -12.67 14.85
C ASP A 24 -6.09 -13.50 13.55
N GLU A 25 -5.11 -13.47 12.63
CA GLU A 25 -5.10 -14.03 11.25
C GLU A 25 -5.34 -13.05 10.08
N ILE A 26 -5.11 -11.75 10.28
CA ILE A 26 -5.23 -10.75 9.22
C ILE A 26 -3.86 -10.21 8.81
N ALA A 27 -3.60 -10.22 7.51
CA ALA A 27 -2.48 -9.55 6.88
C ALA A 27 -2.93 -8.19 6.31
N GLU A 28 -1.97 -7.32 6.05
CA GLU A 28 -2.21 -5.98 5.50
C GLU A 28 -1.48 -5.78 4.17
N THR A 29 -2.04 -4.92 3.33
CA THR A 29 -1.40 -4.48 2.10
C THR A 29 -0.27 -3.51 2.39
N LEU A 30 0.61 -3.30 1.41
CA LEU A 30 1.52 -2.17 1.42
C LEU A 30 0.73 -0.85 1.52
N PRO A 31 1.18 0.13 2.31
CA PRO A 31 0.49 1.41 2.44
C PRO A 31 0.55 2.18 1.12
N MET A 32 -0.61 2.58 0.60
CA MET A 32 -0.70 3.33 -0.65
C MET A 32 -1.14 4.77 -0.42
N ALA A 33 -0.49 5.70 -1.11
CA ALA A 33 -0.91 7.09 -1.09
C ALA A 33 -2.15 7.31 -1.95
N SER A 34 -3.03 8.18 -1.47
CA SER A 34 -4.10 8.80 -2.23
C SER A 34 -4.17 10.26 -1.82
N LYS A 35 -4.47 11.17 -2.75
CA LYS A 35 -4.60 12.59 -2.44
C LYS A 35 -6.00 13.10 -2.75
N SER A 36 -6.49 13.98 -1.89
CA SER A 36 -7.58 14.90 -2.20
C SER A 36 -7.02 16.31 -2.34
N ALA A 37 -7.83 17.28 -2.75
CA ALA A 37 -7.40 18.65 -3.08
C ALA A 37 -6.35 19.24 -2.12
N HIS A 38 -6.45 18.97 -0.82
CA HIS A 38 -5.53 19.51 0.20
C HIS A 38 -4.91 18.47 1.13
N ASN A 39 -5.32 17.20 1.06
CA ASN A 39 -4.91 16.18 2.04
C ASN A 39 -4.23 14.99 1.36
N LEU A 40 -3.19 14.48 2.01
CA LEU A 40 -2.58 13.20 1.72
C LEU A 40 -3.18 12.14 2.64
N TYR A 41 -3.76 11.12 2.05
CA TYR A 41 -4.23 9.94 2.74
C TYR A 41 -3.33 8.74 2.45
N VAL A 42 -3.21 7.86 3.43
CA VAL A 42 -2.61 6.54 3.28
C VAL A 42 -3.70 5.49 3.48
N ILE A 43 -3.84 4.61 2.50
CA ILE A 43 -4.85 3.55 2.49
C ILE A 43 -4.16 2.21 2.71
N ILE A 44 -4.69 1.44 3.66
CA ILE A 44 -4.28 0.07 3.97
C ILE A 44 -5.52 -0.81 3.86
N LEU A 45 -5.40 -1.92 3.14
CA LEU A 45 -6.43 -2.93 3.07
C LEU A 45 -6.01 -4.15 3.90
N TYR A 46 -6.97 -4.75 4.56
CA TYR A 46 -6.78 -5.93 5.40
C TYR A 46 -7.41 -7.15 4.75
N TYR A 47 -6.64 -8.23 4.67
CA TYR A 47 -7.04 -9.45 4.00
C TYR A 47 -6.65 -10.68 4.81
N ARG A 48 -7.27 -11.82 4.51
CA ARG A 48 -6.90 -13.10 5.12
C ARG A 48 -5.93 -13.82 4.21
N GLU A 49 -4.91 -14.40 4.81
CA GLU A 49 -3.91 -15.22 4.13
C GLU A 49 -3.85 -16.60 4.78
N ILE A 50 -3.69 -17.66 3.97
CA ILE A 50 -3.41 -19.01 4.47
C ILE A 50 -2.01 -19.42 4.00
N PRO A 51 -0.96 -19.18 4.81
CA PRO A 51 0.39 -19.20 4.28
C PRO A 51 0.84 -20.56 3.73
N ARG A 52 0.44 -21.64 4.40
CA ARG A 52 0.79 -23.02 4.00
C ARG A 52 0.17 -23.46 2.67
N LYS A 53 -0.87 -22.77 2.22
CA LYS A 53 -1.58 -23.06 0.96
C LYS A 53 -1.37 -21.97 -0.10
N GLU A 54 -0.61 -20.93 0.25
CA GLU A 54 -0.43 -19.74 -0.59
C GLU A 54 -1.75 -19.14 -1.08
N LEU A 55 -2.76 -19.10 -0.22
CA LEU A 55 -4.08 -18.56 -0.55
C LEU A 55 -4.26 -17.17 0.01
N ILE A 56 -4.72 -16.23 -0.83
CA ILE A 56 -5.09 -14.87 -0.43
C ILE A 56 -6.58 -14.69 -0.66
N TYR A 57 -7.31 -14.32 0.39
CA TYR A 57 -8.68 -13.86 0.26
C TYR A 57 -8.72 -12.40 -0.15
N PRO A 58 -9.80 -11.96 -0.83
CA PRO A 58 -10.07 -10.56 -1.02
C PRO A 58 -9.99 -9.75 0.28
N PRO A 59 -9.55 -8.47 0.21
CA PRO A 59 -9.65 -7.58 1.34
C PRO A 59 -11.09 -7.45 1.86
N HIS A 60 -11.20 -7.35 3.19
CA HIS A 60 -12.47 -7.31 3.91
C HIS A 60 -12.58 -6.12 4.87
N TYR A 61 -11.49 -5.38 5.09
CA TYR A 61 -11.52 -4.05 5.72
C TYR A 61 -10.60 -3.09 4.98
N MET A 62 -10.92 -1.80 5.08
CA MET A 62 -10.13 -0.70 4.58
C MET A 62 -9.94 0.33 5.68
N MET A 63 -8.68 0.75 5.87
CA MET A 63 -8.33 1.87 6.73
C MET A 63 -7.76 3.01 5.90
N ILE A 64 -8.23 4.22 6.19
CA ILE A 64 -7.73 5.47 5.62
C ILE A 64 -7.15 6.30 6.75
N LEU A 65 -5.87 6.65 6.63
CA LEU A 65 -5.14 7.50 7.56
C LEU A 65 -4.87 8.85 6.94
N ASP A 66 -5.05 9.92 7.71
CA ASP A 66 -4.48 11.23 7.37
C ASP A 66 -2.97 11.19 7.63
N ALA A 67 -2.18 11.32 6.55
CA ALA A 67 -0.74 11.14 6.61
C ALA A 67 -0.01 12.29 7.33
N VAL A 68 -0.66 13.45 7.48
CA VAL A 68 -0.08 14.62 8.15
C VAL A 68 -0.42 14.58 9.64
N LEU A 69 -1.69 14.37 9.96
CA LEU A 69 -2.18 14.34 11.32
C LEU A 69 -1.81 13.03 12.03
N GLY A 70 -1.54 11.95 11.29
CA GLY A 70 -1.31 10.63 11.86
C GLY A 70 -2.55 10.11 12.57
N LYS A 71 -3.72 10.22 11.93
CA LYS A 71 -5.01 9.82 12.51
C LYS A 71 -5.78 8.94 11.54
N VAL A 72 -6.46 7.94 12.09
CA VAL A 72 -7.43 7.15 11.34
C VAL A 72 -8.64 8.03 11.03
N VAL A 73 -8.88 8.27 9.75
CA VAL A 73 -10.03 9.02 9.24
C VAL A 73 -11.23 8.10 9.07
N ARG A 74 -10.97 6.88 8.60
CA ARG A 74 -11.99 5.87 8.36
C ARG A 74 -11.41 4.48 8.57
N PHE A 75 -12.18 3.60 9.19
CA PHE A 75 -11.87 2.19 9.27
C PHE A 75 -13.18 1.40 9.21
N GLU A 76 -13.39 0.68 8.11
CA GLU A 76 -14.68 0.08 7.81
C GLU A 76 -14.53 -1.24 7.03
N PRO A 77 -15.51 -2.15 7.12
CA PRO A 77 -15.58 -3.33 6.26
C PRO A 77 -15.62 -2.92 4.78
N CYS A 78 -15.01 -3.72 3.92
CA CYS A 78 -15.09 -3.55 2.47
C CYS A 78 -15.32 -4.89 1.76
N THR A 79 -15.76 -4.81 0.51
CA THR A 79 -15.84 -5.93 -0.43
C THR A 79 -15.13 -5.53 -1.72
N PRO A 80 -14.76 -6.48 -2.61
CA PRO A 80 -14.21 -6.13 -3.91
C PRO A 80 -15.08 -5.11 -4.65
N ASP A 81 -16.39 -5.33 -4.69
CA ASP A 81 -17.33 -4.46 -5.39
C ASP A 81 -17.40 -3.06 -4.75
N SER A 82 -17.40 -2.96 -3.42
CA SER A 82 -17.45 -1.67 -2.71
C SER A 82 -16.21 -0.78 -2.96
N ILE A 83 -15.11 -1.37 -3.41
CA ILE A 83 -13.89 -0.64 -3.81
C ILE A 83 -13.63 -0.70 -5.32
N GLY A 84 -14.61 -1.10 -6.14
CA GLY A 84 -14.53 -1.04 -7.60
C GLY A 84 -13.83 -2.22 -8.28
N VAL A 85 -13.60 -3.33 -7.58
CA VAL A 85 -12.98 -4.55 -8.11
C VAL A 85 -14.04 -5.61 -8.39
N LYS A 86 -14.13 -6.06 -9.64
CA LYS A 86 -15.05 -7.13 -10.08
C LYS A 86 -14.49 -8.52 -9.76
N LYS A 87 -14.43 -8.87 -8.47
CA LYS A 87 -14.04 -10.20 -7.99
C LYS A 87 -15.07 -10.75 -7.00
N PRO A 88 -15.27 -12.08 -6.93
CA PRO A 88 -16.19 -12.69 -5.97
C PRO A 88 -15.72 -12.47 -4.53
N VAL A 89 -16.69 -12.27 -3.62
CA VAL A 89 -16.44 -12.19 -2.17
C VAL A 89 -16.13 -13.59 -1.64
N GLY A 90 -15.13 -13.71 -0.76
CA GLY A 90 -14.86 -14.94 -0.01
C GLY A 90 -14.24 -16.09 -0.81
N ILE A 91 -13.92 -15.87 -2.09
CA ILE A 91 -13.17 -16.86 -2.89
C ILE A 91 -11.68 -16.47 -2.87
N PRO A 92 -10.80 -17.32 -2.33
CA PRO A 92 -9.37 -17.03 -2.33
C PRO A 92 -8.77 -17.25 -3.72
N GLU A 93 -7.65 -16.55 -3.96
CA GLU A 93 -6.80 -16.75 -5.13
C GLU A 93 -5.52 -17.48 -4.72
N GLU A 94 -5.04 -18.34 -5.62
CA GLU A 94 -3.83 -19.14 -5.43
C GLU A 94 -2.56 -18.35 -5.78
N GLY A 95 -1.52 -18.60 -4.98
CA GLY A 95 -0.19 -18.04 -5.12
C GLY A 95 -0.10 -16.60 -4.62
N TYR A 96 1.04 -16.25 -4.01
CA TYR A 96 1.33 -14.84 -3.72
C TYR A 96 1.67 -14.07 -4.99
N GLY A 97 2.09 -14.78 -6.06
CA GLY A 97 2.65 -14.16 -7.26
C GLY A 97 3.93 -13.36 -6.98
N LEU A 98 4.67 -13.74 -5.93
CA LEU A 98 6.03 -13.29 -5.66
C LEU A 98 7.00 -14.12 -6.52
N ASP A 99 8.19 -13.59 -6.78
CA ASP A 99 9.26 -14.33 -7.45
C ASP A 99 9.63 -15.58 -6.61
N PRO A 100 9.52 -16.81 -7.17
CA PRO A 100 9.84 -18.03 -6.44
C PRO A 100 11.31 -18.13 -6.01
N ASN A 101 12.20 -17.33 -6.61
CA ASN A 101 13.61 -17.26 -6.24
C ASN A 101 13.89 -16.22 -5.14
N MET A 102 12.90 -15.39 -4.77
CA MET A 102 13.06 -14.39 -3.72
C MET A 102 13.07 -15.07 -2.35
N SER A 103 14.18 -14.92 -1.62
CA SER A 103 14.24 -15.41 -0.24
C SER A 103 13.36 -14.56 0.68
N ALA A 104 12.91 -15.14 1.80
CA ALA A 104 12.17 -14.39 2.81
C ALA A 104 12.96 -13.17 3.32
N ARG A 105 14.28 -13.31 3.49
CA ARG A 105 15.17 -12.20 3.88
C ARG A 105 15.13 -11.07 2.85
N GLU A 106 15.26 -11.41 1.57
CA GLU A 106 15.21 -10.43 0.49
C GLU A 106 13.85 -9.71 0.45
N PHE A 107 12.75 -10.45 0.64
CA PHE A 107 11.41 -9.87 0.72
C PHE A 107 11.31 -8.82 1.83
N TRP A 108 11.79 -9.13 3.03
CA TRP A 108 11.76 -8.20 4.17
C TRP A 108 12.68 -7.00 3.96
N GLU A 109 13.89 -7.19 3.45
CA GLU A 109 14.81 -6.08 3.13
C GLU A 109 14.20 -5.11 2.09
N LYS A 110 13.52 -5.63 1.07
CA LYS A 110 12.79 -4.80 0.10
C LYS A 110 11.60 -4.09 0.71
N THR A 111 10.85 -4.77 1.58
CA THR A 111 9.72 -4.17 2.31
C THR A 111 10.18 -3.03 3.20
N ASP A 112 11.27 -3.21 3.95
CA ASP A 112 11.86 -2.15 4.75
C ASP A 112 12.28 -0.95 3.89
N ARG A 113 12.95 -1.21 2.76
CA ARG A 113 13.35 -0.15 1.84
C ARG A 113 12.15 0.59 1.25
N PHE A 114 11.07 -0.12 0.91
CA PHE A 114 9.83 0.48 0.45
C PHE A 114 9.24 1.44 1.50
N LEU A 115 9.18 1.01 2.77
CA LEU A 115 8.64 1.83 3.86
C LEU A 115 9.51 3.06 4.14
N ASP A 116 10.83 2.92 4.09
CA ASP A 116 11.77 4.03 4.30
C ASP A 116 11.66 5.10 3.20
N LEU A 117 11.45 4.68 1.95
CA LEU A 117 11.27 5.59 0.81
C LEU A 117 9.88 6.24 0.76
N SER A 118 8.86 5.58 1.30
CA SER A 118 7.45 5.95 1.15
C SER A 118 7.17 7.41 1.49
N LYS A 119 7.64 7.90 2.64
CA LYS A 119 7.41 9.30 3.05
C LYS A 119 7.94 10.31 2.03
N THR A 120 9.16 10.11 1.56
CA THR A 120 9.78 10.99 0.56
C THR A 120 9.00 10.95 -0.74
N ILE A 121 8.61 9.76 -1.19
CA ILE A 121 7.80 9.59 -2.41
C ILE A 121 6.45 10.29 -2.29
N TRP A 122 5.77 10.14 -1.15
CA TRP A 122 4.48 10.78 -0.93
C TRP A 122 4.60 12.31 -0.88
N GLN A 123 5.68 12.84 -0.30
CA GLN A 123 5.99 14.27 -0.33
C GLN A 123 6.18 14.78 -1.76
N ILE A 124 6.91 14.04 -2.59
CA ILE A 124 7.11 14.39 -4.00
C ILE A 124 5.78 14.34 -4.74
N TYR A 125 4.97 13.29 -4.52
CA TYR A 125 3.67 13.09 -5.16
C TYR A 125 2.67 14.22 -4.90
N ILE A 126 2.62 14.77 -3.69
CA ILE A 126 1.73 15.90 -3.38
C ILE A 126 2.28 17.25 -3.83
N SER A 127 3.58 17.33 -4.14
CA SER A 127 4.23 18.59 -4.46
C SER A 127 4.04 19.04 -5.92
N ASP A 128 3.31 18.26 -6.76
CA ASP A 128 2.87 18.37 -8.18
C ASP A 128 3.68 19.24 -9.19
N ASN A 129 4.23 20.37 -8.76
CA ASN A 129 5.02 21.34 -9.51
C ASN A 129 6.53 21.27 -9.24
N MET A 130 7.03 20.24 -8.53
CA MET A 130 8.46 20.10 -8.30
C MET A 130 9.17 19.63 -9.58
N LYS A 131 10.15 20.41 -10.06
CA LYS A 131 11.01 20.00 -11.17
C LYS A 131 11.78 18.74 -10.76
N MET A 132 11.49 17.61 -11.40
CA MET A 132 12.14 16.34 -11.09
C MET A 132 13.55 16.30 -11.66
N ASP A 133 14.55 16.41 -10.78
CA ASP A 133 15.93 16.11 -11.11
C ASP A 133 16.18 14.60 -11.25
N SER A 134 17.37 14.23 -11.72
CA SER A 134 17.74 12.82 -11.94
C SER A 134 17.71 12.00 -10.66
N GLN A 135 18.04 12.62 -9.51
CA GLN A 135 18.03 11.94 -8.21
C GLN A 135 16.60 11.58 -7.79
N THR A 136 15.67 12.51 -7.93
CA THR A 136 14.24 12.33 -7.64
C THR A 136 13.66 11.21 -8.51
N LYS A 137 13.96 11.22 -9.82
CA LYS A 137 13.52 10.16 -10.74
C LYS A 137 14.06 8.79 -10.36
N ASN A 138 15.33 8.70 -9.96
CA ASN A 138 15.94 7.45 -9.52
C ASN A 138 15.25 6.89 -8.27
N ILE A 139 14.89 7.76 -7.31
CA ILE A 139 14.16 7.34 -6.10
C ILE A 139 12.75 6.84 -6.43
N ILE A 140 12.02 7.53 -7.33
CA ILE A 140 10.70 7.09 -7.80
C ILE A 140 10.80 5.73 -8.50
N LYS A 141 11.79 5.56 -9.38
CA LYS A 141 12.03 4.31 -10.10
C LYS A 141 12.36 3.16 -9.15
N GLU A 142 13.22 3.40 -8.16
CA GLU A 142 13.54 2.42 -7.13
C GLU A 142 12.28 2.00 -6.36
N TYR A 143 11.52 2.97 -5.86
CA TYR A 143 10.29 2.73 -5.10
C TYR A 143 9.27 1.89 -5.88
N TYR A 144 9.00 2.28 -7.12
CA TYR A 144 8.03 1.58 -7.96
C TYR A 144 8.52 0.18 -8.35
N SER A 145 9.82 0.02 -8.67
CA SER A 145 10.39 -1.30 -8.97
C SER A 145 10.36 -2.23 -7.76
N ILE A 146 10.54 -1.71 -6.55
CA ILE A 146 10.38 -2.49 -5.32
C ILE A 146 8.92 -2.92 -5.19
N PHE A 147 7.96 -1.99 -5.28
CA PHE A 147 6.53 -2.29 -5.22
C PHE A 147 6.14 -3.44 -6.17
N GLU A 148 6.54 -3.38 -7.44
CA GLU A 148 6.26 -4.42 -8.43
C GLU A 148 6.80 -5.80 -8.06
N LYS A 149 7.86 -5.86 -7.24
CA LYS A 149 8.48 -7.12 -6.78
C LYS A 149 7.86 -7.69 -5.51
N ILE A 150 7.41 -6.85 -4.59
CA ILE A 150 6.90 -7.28 -3.27
C ILE A 150 5.37 -7.24 -3.15
N ALA A 151 4.67 -6.54 -4.05
CA ALA A 151 3.22 -6.56 -4.09
C ALA A 151 2.73 -7.93 -4.54
N LYS A 152 1.92 -8.60 -3.70
CA LYS A 152 1.35 -9.90 -4.04
C LYS A 152 0.37 -9.76 -5.20
N LYS A 153 0.52 -10.58 -6.24
CA LYS A 153 -0.24 -10.49 -7.50
C LYS A 153 -1.77 -10.49 -7.32
N PRO A 154 -2.38 -11.32 -6.45
CA PRO A 154 -3.82 -11.26 -6.21
C PRO A 154 -4.33 -9.89 -5.73
N LEU A 155 -3.46 -9.11 -5.07
CA LEU A 155 -3.78 -7.81 -4.48
C LEU A 155 -3.66 -6.64 -5.48
N LEU A 156 -3.00 -6.83 -6.63
CA LEU A 156 -2.77 -5.78 -7.64
C LEU A 156 -4.05 -5.04 -8.08
N PRO A 157 -5.18 -5.73 -8.38
CA PRO A 157 -6.41 -5.03 -8.77
C PRO A 157 -6.93 -4.11 -7.67
N TYR A 158 -6.73 -4.47 -6.40
CA TYR A 158 -7.19 -3.69 -5.26
C TYR A 158 -6.31 -2.45 -5.06
N TYR A 159 -4.99 -2.56 -5.23
CA TYR A 159 -4.09 -1.41 -5.22
C TYR A 159 -4.46 -0.38 -6.30
N HIS A 160 -4.74 -0.85 -7.53
CA HIS A 160 -5.19 0.03 -8.60
C HIS A 160 -6.53 0.70 -8.30
N ALA A 161 -7.45 0.00 -7.63
CA ALA A 161 -8.76 0.55 -7.34
C ALA A 161 -8.73 1.65 -6.26
N ILE A 162 -7.84 1.54 -5.25
CA ILE A 162 -7.75 2.53 -4.16
C ILE A 162 -6.76 3.67 -4.43
N ALA A 163 -5.80 3.45 -5.33
CA ALA A 163 -4.65 4.34 -5.53
C ALA A 163 -4.25 4.48 -7.00
N SER A 164 -5.21 4.45 -7.93
CA SER A 164 -4.97 4.59 -9.37
C SER A 164 -4.09 5.79 -9.70
N ASP A 165 -4.44 6.96 -9.17
CA ASP A 165 -3.76 8.22 -9.49
C ASP A 165 -2.30 8.21 -9.05
N PHE A 166 -2.01 7.56 -7.92
CA PHE A 166 -0.66 7.44 -7.39
C PHE A 166 0.17 6.42 -8.18
N LEU A 167 -0.41 5.26 -8.50
CA LEU A 167 0.26 4.24 -9.32
C LEU A 167 0.53 4.73 -10.75
N ASP A 168 -0.43 5.42 -11.35
CA ASP A 168 -0.27 6.04 -12.67
C ASP A 168 0.82 7.13 -12.63
N TRP A 169 0.87 7.91 -11.55
CA TRP A 169 1.94 8.88 -11.34
C TRP A 169 3.31 8.22 -11.21
N LEU A 170 3.44 7.12 -10.43
CA LEU A 170 4.69 6.36 -10.33
C LEU A 170 5.11 5.84 -11.71
N SER A 171 4.22 5.18 -12.44
CA SER A 171 4.48 4.58 -13.75
C SER A 171 4.93 5.62 -14.80
N ARG A 172 4.36 6.83 -14.79
CA ARG A 172 4.79 7.92 -15.70
C ARG A 172 6.18 8.45 -15.37
N ASN A 173 6.55 8.48 -14.09
CA ASN A 173 7.79 9.11 -13.62
C ASN A 173 8.93 8.11 -13.35
N SER A 174 8.67 6.81 -13.46
CA SER A 174 9.67 5.73 -13.30
C SER A 174 10.32 5.27 -14.61
N LYS A 175 9.87 5.80 -15.76
CA LYS A 175 10.38 5.46 -17.10
C LYS A 175 11.68 6.20 -17.43
#